data_AF-A0A7X4FQF5-F1
#
_entry.id   AF-A0A7X4FQF5-F1
#
_cell.length_a   1.000
_cell.length_b   1.000
_cell.length_c   1.000
_cell.angle_alpha   90.00
_cell.angle_beta   90.00
_cell.angle_gamma   90.00
#
_symmetry.space_group_name_H-M   'P 1'
#
loop_
_entity.id
_entity.type
_entity.pdbx_description
1 polymer ?
#
loop_
_entity_poly.entity_id
_entity_poly.type
_entity_poly.pdbx_seq_one_letter_code
_entity_poly.pdbx_strand_id
1 'polypeptide(L)'
;MVADETPDVRNRFAAALADAGHTAIGVGTAPELLACLQDRSDAVDLVVLNLRLVPPPPVDLIRAVRECGACRFPILIFSGSITNAQEIRQLAGLGVAGYVNEHSGPGHIVPSLAPHLFPDSFNRRLGPRVALGIPVACRFDGTVTAARTLDLGKGGLGVWTTNPLPSGSPVHVRFRLPATERALEAHARVVWSDRRRGMGLRFEQVRSADQAAIDEFVDRHAVGNEP
;
A
#
# COMPACT_ATOMS: atom_id res chain seq x y z
N MET A 1 14.68 4.83 2.90
CA MET A 1 15.68 5.92 2.87
C MET A 1 15.00 7.22 2.50
N VAL A 2 15.44 8.35 3.08
CA VAL A 2 14.93 9.70 2.80
C VAL A 2 16.11 10.57 2.38
N ALA A 3 16.14 10.94 1.11
CA ALA A 3 17.23 11.70 0.51
C ALA A 3 16.74 13.12 0.19
N ASP A 4 17.26 14.10 0.92
CA ASP A 4 16.94 15.53 0.78
C ASP A 4 18.12 16.36 1.26
N GLU A 5 18.44 17.48 0.62
CA GLU A 5 19.52 18.37 1.09
C GLU A 5 19.19 19.02 2.45
N THR A 6 17.90 19.23 2.73
CA THR A 6 17.38 19.93 3.91
C THR A 6 17.30 19.00 5.13
N PRO A 7 18.09 19.24 6.19
CA PRO A 7 18.09 18.39 7.39
C PRO A 7 16.71 18.28 8.06
N ASP A 8 15.95 19.36 8.10
CA ASP A 8 14.63 19.39 8.74
C ASP A 8 13.62 18.45 8.05
N VAL A 9 13.64 18.39 6.72
CA VAL A 9 12.79 17.47 5.94
C VAL A 9 13.19 16.03 6.25
N ARG A 10 14.50 15.72 6.22
CA ARG A 10 15.01 14.37 6.53
C ARG A 10 14.62 13.94 7.95
N ASN A 11 14.86 14.80 8.94
CA ASN A 11 14.58 14.52 10.34
C ASN A 11 13.09 14.31 10.59
N ARG A 12 12.24 15.15 9.99
CA ARG A 12 10.77 15.02 10.13
C ARG A 12 10.25 13.71 9.55
N PHE A 13 10.68 13.35 8.34
CA PHE A 13 10.28 12.09 7.72
C PHE A 13 10.86 10.88 8.46
N ALA A 14 12.11 10.96 8.91
CA ALA A 14 12.74 9.89 9.68
C ALA A 14 12.05 9.66 11.03
N ALA A 15 11.72 10.73 11.76
CA ALA A 15 10.98 10.63 13.01
C ALA A 15 9.59 10.02 12.82
N ALA A 16 8.83 10.48 11.83
CA ALA A 16 7.48 9.93 11.56
C ALA A 16 7.52 8.45 11.17
N LEU A 17 8.54 8.02 10.42
CA LEU A 17 8.75 6.61 10.09
C LEU A 17 9.16 5.79 11.32
N ALA A 18 10.05 6.32 12.17
CA ALA A 18 10.47 5.67 13.40
C ALA A 18 9.30 5.47 14.38
N ASP A 19 8.44 6.47 14.54
CA ASP A 19 7.23 6.40 15.39
C ASP A 19 6.26 5.31 14.91
N ALA A 20 6.26 5.00 13.60
CA ALA A 20 5.48 3.92 13.01
C ALA A 20 6.21 2.56 13.00
N GLY A 21 7.40 2.46 13.62
CA GLY A 21 8.18 1.23 13.73
C GLY A 21 9.08 0.92 12.54
N HIS A 22 9.32 1.87 11.64
CA HIS A 22 10.23 1.72 10.50
C HIS A 22 11.63 2.24 10.84
N THR A 23 12.65 1.65 10.20
CA THR A 23 14.01 2.21 10.25
C THR A 23 14.20 3.20 9.10
N ALA A 24 14.45 4.47 9.42
CA ALA A 24 14.70 5.50 8.43
C ALA A 24 16.16 5.92 8.41
N ILE A 25 16.74 5.98 7.21
CA ILE A 25 18.10 6.50 6.97
C ILE A 25 17.93 7.79 6.18
N GLY A 26 18.39 8.91 6.75
CA GLY A 26 18.44 10.21 6.10
C GLY A 26 19.77 10.40 5.37
N VAL A 27 19.72 10.84 4.12
CA VAL A 27 20.89 11.05 3.25
C VAL A 27 20.86 12.46 2.68
N GLY A 28 21.97 13.21 2.82
CA GLY A 28 22.02 14.62 2.46
C GLY A 28 22.52 14.91 1.06
N THR A 29 23.17 13.95 0.42
CA THR A 29 23.83 14.14 -0.89
C THR A 29 23.62 12.94 -1.82
N ALA A 30 23.71 13.16 -3.13
CA ALA A 30 23.59 12.09 -4.12
C ALA A 30 24.69 11.00 -4.00
N PRO A 31 25.99 11.33 -3.80
CA PRO A 31 27.01 10.30 -3.58
C PRO A 31 26.76 9.45 -2.34
N GLU A 32 26.31 10.06 -1.24
CA GLU A 32 25.98 9.34 0.00
C GLU A 32 24.78 8.40 -0.18
N LEU A 33 23.77 8.85 -0.93
CA LEU A 33 22.63 8.01 -1.32
C LEU A 33 23.08 6.79 -2.12
N LEU A 34 23.90 6.98 -3.16
CA LEU A 34 24.37 5.88 -4.01
C LEU A 34 25.25 4.90 -3.22
N ALA A 35 26.17 5.40 -2.38
CA ALA A 35 27.00 4.55 -1.53
C ALA A 35 26.14 3.72 -0.55
N CYS A 36 25.17 4.34 0.12
CA CYS A 36 24.26 3.63 1.03
C CYS A 36 23.41 2.58 0.29
N LEU A 37 22.97 2.86 -0.93
CA LEU A 37 22.23 1.90 -1.74
C LEU A 37 23.11 0.73 -2.21
N GLN A 38 24.37 0.98 -2.54
CA GLN A 38 25.30 -0.09 -2.92
C GLN A 38 25.60 -1.02 -1.74
N ASP A 39 25.79 -0.48 -0.54
CA ASP A 39 26.09 -1.26 0.67
C ASP A 39 24.88 -2.01 1.24
N ARG A 40 23.66 -1.49 1.01
CA ARG A 40 22.45 -1.96 1.70
C ARG A 40 21.27 -2.20 0.76
N SER A 41 21.50 -2.42 -0.52
CA SER A 41 20.46 -2.61 -1.54
C SER A 41 19.40 -3.64 -1.13
N ASP A 42 19.80 -4.68 -0.40
CA ASP A 42 18.95 -5.76 0.07
C ASP A 42 17.99 -5.40 1.22
N ALA A 43 18.28 -4.33 1.94
CA ALA A 43 17.58 -3.92 3.16
C ALA A 43 16.72 -2.66 2.98
N VAL A 44 16.57 -2.18 1.74
CA VAL A 44 15.81 -0.95 1.44
C VAL A 44 14.44 -1.31 0.87
N ASP A 45 13.39 -0.94 1.61
CA ASP A 45 12.00 -1.17 1.20
C ASP A 45 11.37 0.03 0.45
N LEU A 46 11.96 1.22 0.57
CA LEU A 46 11.44 2.46 -0.03
C LEU A 46 12.55 3.52 -0.11
N VAL A 47 12.58 4.29 -1.20
CA VAL A 47 13.39 5.51 -1.32
C VAL A 47 12.47 6.72 -1.57
N VAL A 48 12.60 7.75 -0.74
CA VAL A 48 11.99 9.07 -0.95
C VAL A 48 13.10 10.04 -1.34
N LEU A 49 12.97 10.73 -2.47
CA LEU A 49 14.05 11.45 -3.11
C LEU A 49 13.68 12.90 -3.47
N ASN A 50 14.55 13.83 -3.11
CA ASN A 50 14.55 15.20 -3.64
C ASN A 50 15.44 15.28 -4.87
N LEU A 51 14.90 15.72 -6.00
CA LEU A 51 15.67 15.86 -7.25
C LEU A 51 16.68 17.01 -7.21
N ARG A 52 16.63 17.89 -6.20
CA ARG A 52 17.61 18.96 -5.99
C ARG A 52 18.94 18.49 -5.38
N LEU A 53 19.11 17.19 -5.13
CA LEU A 53 20.39 16.59 -4.70
C LEU A 53 21.42 16.63 -5.85
N VAL A 54 22.01 17.79 -6.09
CA VAL A 54 22.97 18.03 -7.17
C VAL A 54 24.42 17.93 -6.70
N PRO A 55 25.36 17.55 -7.59
CA PRO A 55 25.15 16.89 -8.91
C PRO A 55 24.82 15.40 -8.71
N PRO A 56 24.00 14.72 -9.56
CA PRO A 56 23.79 14.87 -11.01
C PRO A 56 22.37 15.35 -11.44
N PRO A 57 22.06 15.49 -12.76
CA PRO A 57 20.71 15.84 -13.22
C PRO A 57 19.63 14.86 -12.74
N PRO A 58 18.37 15.29 -12.58
CA PRO A 58 17.29 14.46 -12.03
C PRO A 58 17.14 13.09 -12.69
N VAL A 59 17.14 13.05 -14.03
CA VAL A 59 17.01 11.80 -14.81
C VAL A 59 18.18 10.86 -14.56
N ASP A 60 19.40 11.39 -14.50
CA ASP A 60 20.62 10.61 -14.31
C ASP A 60 20.71 10.08 -12.88
N LEU A 61 20.24 10.86 -11.90
CA LEU A 61 20.13 10.43 -10.51
C LEU A 61 19.19 9.22 -10.37
N ILE A 62 18.01 9.27 -11.01
CA ILE A 62 17.07 8.13 -10.98
C ILE A 62 17.67 6.90 -11.65
N ARG A 63 18.36 7.06 -12.77
CA ARG A 63 19.06 5.96 -13.45
C ARG A 63 20.12 5.34 -12.56
N ALA A 64 20.98 6.14 -11.93
CA ALA A 64 22.01 5.65 -11.01
C ALA A 64 21.40 4.91 -9.80
N VAL A 65 20.31 5.43 -9.22
CA VAL A 65 19.59 4.74 -8.13
C VAL A 65 19.00 3.41 -8.62
N ARG A 66 18.48 3.35 -9.85
CA ARG A 66 17.96 2.12 -10.45
C ARG A 66 19.06 1.09 -10.74
N GLU A 67 20.24 1.52 -11.14
CA GLU A 67 21.40 0.64 -11.34
C GLU A 67 21.86 -0.03 -10.04
N CYS A 68 21.70 0.64 -8.89
CA CYS A 68 22.07 0.08 -7.58
C CYS A 68 21.09 -0.99 -7.05
N GLY A 69 19.87 -1.09 -7.61
CA GLY A 69 18.81 -1.91 -7.01
C GLY A 69 17.61 -2.16 -7.92
N ALA A 70 17.87 -2.55 -9.17
CA ALA A 70 16.86 -2.70 -10.23
C ALA A 70 15.59 -3.42 -9.72
N CYS A 71 14.44 -2.74 -9.84
CA CYS A 71 13.08 -3.20 -9.50
C CYS A 71 12.80 -3.59 -8.03
N ARG A 72 13.72 -3.40 -7.07
CA ARG A 72 13.54 -3.96 -5.72
C ARG A 72 12.69 -3.11 -4.78
N PHE A 73 12.76 -1.79 -4.91
CA PHE A 73 12.00 -0.86 -4.07
C PHE A 73 11.31 0.23 -4.91
N PRO A 74 10.15 0.73 -4.43
CA PRO A 74 9.53 1.94 -4.95
C PRO A 74 10.42 3.16 -4.72
N ILE A 75 10.44 4.05 -5.71
CA ILE A 75 11.09 5.37 -5.64
C ILE A 75 9.98 6.42 -5.67
N LEU A 76 9.91 7.23 -4.63
CA LEU A 76 9.00 8.38 -4.53
C LEU A 76 9.77 9.68 -4.61
N ILE A 77 9.19 10.67 -5.28
CA ILE A 77 9.82 11.98 -5.47
C ILE A 77 9.12 13.03 -4.62
N PHE A 78 9.90 13.92 -3.99
CA PHE A 78 9.34 15.10 -3.34
C PHE A 78 8.75 16.05 -4.38
N SER A 79 7.46 16.33 -4.26
CA SER A 79 6.68 17.02 -5.28
C SER A 79 7.19 18.41 -5.61
N GLY A 80 7.68 19.18 -4.63
CA GLY A 80 8.19 20.52 -4.92
C GLY A 80 9.57 20.54 -5.58
N SER A 81 10.22 19.39 -5.76
CA SER A 81 11.43 19.26 -6.58
C SER A 81 11.14 19.13 -8.08
N ILE A 82 9.87 18.93 -8.46
CA ILE A 82 9.43 18.86 -9.85
C ILE A 82 9.26 20.27 -10.41
N THR A 83 9.87 20.52 -11.57
CA THR A 83 9.85 21.85 -12.20
C THR A 83 8.78 21.98 -13.28
N ASN A 84 8.40 20.88 -13.94
CA ASN A 84 7.44 20.92 -15.05
C ASN A 84 6.82 19.54 -15.39
N ALA A 85 5.78 19.56 -16.24
CA ALA A 85 5.07 18.34 -16.65
C ALA A 85 5.86 17.41 -17.59
N GLN A 86 6.89 17.90 -18.30
CA GLN A 86 7.74 17.05 -19.13
C GLN A 86 8.65 16.19 -18.26
N GLU A 87 9.17 16.74 -17.17
CA GLU A 87 9.96 16.02 -16.17
C GLU A 87 9.14 14.90 -15.52
N ILE A 88 7.87 15.14 -15.19
CA ILE A 88 6.95 14.09 -14.70
C ILE A 88 6.89 12.91 -15.68
N ARG A 89 6.69 13.18 -16.98
CA ARG A 89 6.61 12.12 -18.01
C ARG A 89 7.92 11.34 -18.14
N GLN A 90 9.06 12.03 -18.08
CA GLN A 90 10.38 11.39 -18.13
C GLN A 90 10.61 10.48 -16.92
N LEU A 91 10.30 10.97 -15.72
CA LEU A 91 10.45 10.22 -14.46
C LEU A 91 9.52 9.01 -14.39
N ALA A 92 8.28 9.15 -14.88
CA ALA A 92 7.34 8.03 -14.98
C ALA A 92 7.90 6.92 -15.89
N GLY A 93 8.54 7.27 -17.00
CA GLY A 93 9.22 6.32 -17.89
C GLY A 93 10.41 5.59 -17.25
N LEU A 94 10.95 6.11 -16.15
CA LEU A 94 12.03 5.49 -15.36
C LEU A 94 11.50 4.64 -14.19
N GLY A 95 10.18 4.47 -14.11
CA GLY A 95 9.52 3.64 -13.10
C GLY A 95 9.41 4.30 -11.74
N VAL A 96 9.41 5.64 -11.64
CA VAL A 96 9.05 6.32 -10.38
C VAL A 96 7.66 5.87 -9.93
N ALA A 97 7.53 5.47 -8.66
CA ALA A 97 6.31 4.88 -8.12
C ALA A 97 5.26 5.93 -7.72
N GLY A 98 5.67 7.18 -7.52
CA GLY A 98 4.77 8.25 -7.09
C GLY A 98 5.49 9.49 -6.58
N TYR A 99 4.70 10.40 -6.01
CA TYR A 99 5.14 11.70 -5.52
C TYR A 99 4.59 11.94 -4.11
N VAL A 100 5.38 12.60 -3.27
CA VAL A 100 5.01 12.94 -1.89
C VAL A 100 5.30 14.40 -1.60
N ASN A 101 4.47 15.05 -0.80
CA ASN A 101 4.70 16.44 -0.42
C ASN A 101 5.75 16.52 0.69
N GLU A 102 6.84 17.24 0.43
CA GLU A 102 7.92 17.45 1.40
C GLU A 102 7.45 18.23 2.64
N HIS A 103 6.38 19.03 2.54
CA HIS A 103 5.81 19.83 3.62
C HIS A 103 4.78 19.08 4.46
N SER A 104 4.54 17.78 4.21
CA SER A 104 3.59 16.98 4.99
C SER A 104 3.92 17.02 6.48
N GLY A 105 2.89 17.28 7.30
CA GLY A 105 3.00 17.17 8.76
C GLY A 105 3.18 15.71 9.21
N PRO A 106 3.77 15.44 10.38
CA PRO A 106 4.14 14.08 10.83
C PRO A 106 3.02 13.04 10.71
N GLY A 107 1.79 13.41 11.10
CA GLY A 107 0.62 12.53 11.03
C GLY A 107 0.16 12.16 9.60
N HIS A 108 0.64 12.86 8.58
CA HIS A 108 0.30 12.60 7.16
C HIS A 108 1.44 11.95 6.37
N ILE A 109 2.66 11.92 6.91
CA ILE A 109 3.82 11.33 6.24
C ILE A 109 3.61 9.83 6.02
N VAL A 110 3.46 9.06 7.10
CA VAL A 110 3.31 7.60 6.99
C VAL A 110 2.11 7.22 6.12
N PRO A 111 0.90 7.80 6.29
CA PRO A 111 -0.23 7.51 5.39
C PRO A 111 0.06 7.75 3.91
N SER A 112 0.88 8.75 3.56
CA SER A 112 1.26 9.03 2.17
C SER A 112 2.26 8.04 1.59
N LEU A 113 3.12 7.46 2.43
CA LEU A 113 4.14 6.47 2.03
C LEU A 113 3.61 5.03 2.09
N ALA A 114 2.59 4.80 2.91
CA ALA A 114 2.05 3.49 3.18
C ALA A 114 1.56 2.71 1.95
N PRO A 115 1.06 3.36 0.87
CA PRO A 115 0.78 2.66 -0.39
C PRO A 115 1.96 1.98 -1.05
N HIS A 116 3.17 2.45 -0.75
CA HIS A 116 4.40 1.98 -1.34
C HIS A 116 5.21 1.11 -0.36
N LEU A 117 5.12 1.38 0.95
CA LEU A 117 5.69 0.52 1.99
C LEU A 117 4.91 -0.79 2.13
N PHE A 118 3.61 -0.74 1.87
CA PHE A 118 2.71 -1.88 1.98
C PHE A 118 1.82 -1.95 0.73
N PRO A 119 2.39 -2.24 -0.45
CA PRO A 119 1.64 -2.28 -1.71
C PRO A 119 0.47 -3.27 -1.61
N ASP A 120 0.70 -4.42 -0.96
CA ASP A 120 -0.33 -5.41 -0.69
C ASP A 120 -1.42 -4.89 0.24
N SER A 121 -1.14 -3.89 1.08
CA SER A 121 -2.08 -3.29 2.05
C SER A 121 -2.97 -2.19 1.52
N PHE A 122 -2.50 -1.43 0.53
CA PHE A 122 -3.17 -0.23 0.04
C PHE A 122 -3.75 -0.36 -1.37
N ASN A 123 -3.28 -1.33 -2.17
CA ASN A 123 -3.95 -1.71 -3.42
C ASN A 123 -5.40 -2.23 -3.20
N ARG A 124 -5.75 -2.44 -1.92
CA ARG A 124 -7.01 -2.94 -1.38
C ARG A 124 -8.21 -1.98 -1.49
N ARG A 125 -7.98 -0.67 -1.66
CA ARG A 125 -9.06 0.35 -1.80
C ARG A 125 -9.33 0.80 -3.24
N LEU A 126 -8.43 0.52 -4.19
CA LEU A 126 -8.51 0.97 -5.59
C LEU A 126 -8.43 -0.18 -6.61
N GLY A 127 -8.13 -1.40 -6.18
CA GLY A 127 -8.08 -2.57 -7.05
C GLY A 127 -9.46 -3.07 -7.48
N PRO A 128 -9.53 -3.85 -8.57
CA PRO A 128 -10.77 -4.44 -9.08
C PRO A 128 -11.48 -5.25 -7.99
N ARG A 129 -12.81 -5.17 -7.99
CA ARG A 129 -13.69 -5.89 -7.09
C ARG A 129 -14.54 -6.86 -7.88
N VAL A 130 -14.51 -8.12 -7.49
CA VAL A 130 -15.33 -9.16 -8.08
C VAL A 130 -16.64 -9.21 -7.32
N ALA A 131 -17.75 -8.97 -7.99
CA ALA A 131 -19.07 -9.16 -7.38
C ALA A 131 -19.28 -10.64 -7.07
N LEU A 132 -19.57 -10.96 -5.80
CA LEU A 132 -19.72 -12.33 -5.33
C LEU A 132 -20.88 -12.42 -4.35
N GLY A 133 -21.74 -13.44 -4.49
CA GLY A 133 -22.86 -13.72 -3.60
C GLY A 133 -22.65 -14.93 -2.69
N ILE A 134 -21.41 -15.22 -2.29
CA ILE A 134 -21.07 -16.43 -1.52
C ILE A 134 -21.35 -16.23 -0.02
N PRO A 135 -21.59 -17.31 0.74
CA PRO A 135 -21.69 -17.24 2.19
C PRO A 135 -20.35 -16.88 2.85
N VAL A 136 -20.40 -16.01 3.85
CA VAL A 136 -19.28 -15.68 4.74
C VAL A 136 -19.74 -15.81 6.19
N ALA A 137 -18.93 -16.45 7.02
CA ALA A 137 -19.11 -16.47 8.47
C ALA A 137 -18.31 -15.33 9.08
N CYS A 138 -18.98 -14.45 9.82
CA CYS A 138 -18.38 -13.35 10.56
C CYS A 138 -18.41 -13.68 12.05
N ARG A 139 -17.25 -13.76 12.70
CA ARG A 139 -17.13 -13.94 14.13
C ARG A 139 -16.75 -12.63 14.81
N PHE A 140 -17.59 -12.20 15.74
CA PHE A 140 -17.40 -11.01 16.57
C PHE A 140 -17.83 -11.34 18.00
N ASP A 141 -16.98 -11.02 18.97
CA ASP A 141 -17.27 -11.20 20.41
C ASP A 141 -17.85 -12.59 20.76
N GLY A 142 -17.17 -13.64 20.29
CA GLY A 142 -17.60 -15.04 20.48
C GLY A 142 -18.81 -15.50 19.65
N THR A 143 -19.56 -14.57 19.06
CA THR A 143 -20.75 -14.86 18.24
C THR A 143 -20.38 -15.04 16.77
N VAL A 144 -20.90 -16.09 16.14
CA VAL A 144 -20.73 -16.34 14.70
C VAL A 144 -22.04 -16.06 13.97
N THR A 145 -21.99 -15.13 13.02
CA THR A 145 -23.13 -14.75 12.18
C THR A 145 -22.83 -15.08 10.72
N ALA A 146 -23.76 -15.79 10.07
CA ALA A 146 -23.71 -15.99 8.64
C ALA A 146 -24.17 -14.72 7.91
N ALA A 147 -23.45 -14.35 6.86
CA ALA A 147 -23.77 -13.24 6.00
C ALA A 147 -23.45 -13.60 4.55
N ARG A 148 -23.80 -12.72 3.62
CA ARG A 148 -23.54 -12.91 2.19
C ARG A 148 -22.55 -11.87 1.71
N THR A 149 -21.53 -12.27 0.96
CA THR A 149 -20.66 -11.29 0.30
C THR A 149 -21.45 -10.47 -0.72
N LEU A 150 -20.98 -9.26 -0.98
CA LEU A 150 -21.42 -8.41 -2.09
C LEU A 150 -20.33 -8.38 -3.16
N ASP A 151 -19.10 -8.16 -2.69
CA ASP A 151 -17.92 -8.14 -3.51
C ASP A 151 -16.72 -8.65 -2.70
N LEU A 152 -15.66 -8.98 -3.44
CA LEU A 152 -14.33 -9.29 -2.92
C LEU A 152 -13.31 -8.50 -3.71
N GLY A 153 -12.47 -7.76 -3.01
CA GLY A 153 -11.20 -7.29 -3.54
C GLY A 153 -10.05 -7.98 -2.83
N LYS A 154 -8.81 -7.72 -3.27
CA LYS A 154 -7.58 -8.24 -2.64
C LYS A 154 -7.47 -7.91 -1.14
N GLY A 155 -8.32 -7.01 -0.65
CA GLY A 155 -8.22 -6.51 0.69
C GLY A 155 -9.42 -6.35 1.54
N GLY A 156 -10.53 -6.87 1.08
CA GLY A 156 -11.72 -6.75 1.86
C GLY A 156 -12.91 -7.32 1.14
N LEU A 157 -13.99 -7.34 1.91
CA LEU A 157 -15.28 -7.84 1.50
C LEU A 157 -16.30 -6.73 1.72
N GLY A 158 -17.13 -6.46 0.72
CA GLY A 158 -18.47 -5.99 0.98
C GLY A 158 -19.31 -7.17 1.48
N VAL A 159 -20.05 -6.98 2.57
CA VAL A 159 -20.91 -8.02 3.15
C VAL A 159 -22.29 -7.46 3.38
N TRP A 160 -23.30 -8.13 2.85
CA TRP A 160 -24.70 -7.86 3.13
C TRP A 160 -25.14 -8.64 4.37
N THR A 161 -25.72 -7.90 5.33
CA THR A 161 -26.27 -8.43 6.58
C THR A 161 -27.37 -7.50 7.08
N THR A 162 -28.38 -8.05 7.75
CA THR A 162 -29.48 -7.30 8.36
C THR A 162 -29.07 -6.63 9.68
N ASN A 163 -27.98 -7.10 10.30
CA ASN A 163 -27.45 -6.54 11.54
C ASN A 163 -25.94 -6.27 11.37
N PRO A 164 -25.56 -5.17 10.68
CA PRO A 164 -24.16 -4.84 10.47
C PRO A 164 -23.50 -4.40 11.77
N LEU A 165 -22.25 -4.81 11.95
CA LEU A 165 -21.46 -4.45 13.13
C LEU A 165 -21.05 -2.96 13.08
N PRO A 166 -20.78 -2.31 14.22
CA PRO A 166 -20.31 -0.93 14.24
C PRO A 166 -18.98 -0.74 13.49
N SER A 167 -18.80 0.41 12.84
CA SER A 167 -17.52 0.79 12.26
C SER A 167 -16.39 0.73 13.29
N GLY A 168 -15.23 0.21 12.89
CA GLY A 168 -14.07 -0.01 13.76
C GLY A 168 -14.04 -1.37 14.45
N SER A 169 -15.13 -2.15 14.43
CA SER A 169 -15.20 -3.46 15.09
C SER A 169 -14.22 -4.47 14.46
N PRO A 170 -13.44 -5.21 15.26
CA PRO A 170 -12.59 -6.30 14.77
C PRO A 170 -13.43 -7.55 14.49
N VAL A 171 -13.31 -8.15 13.31
CA VAL A 171 -14.12 -9.29 12.88
C VAL A 171 -13.20 -10.37 12.32
N HIS A 172 -13.40 -11.61 12.73
CA HIS A 172 -12.75 -12.75 12.07
C HIS A 172 -13.71 -13.33 11.02
N VAL A 173 -13.30 -13.35 9.77
CA VAL A 173 -14.13 -13.86 8.66
C VAL A 173 -13.62 -15.20 8.14
N ARG A 174 -14.56 -16.05 7.74
CA ARG A 174 -14.29 -17.30 7.06
C ARG A 174 -15.23 -17.49 5.87
N PHE A 175 -14.67 -17.74 4.70
CA PHE A 175 -15.44 -17.92 3.45
C PHE A 175 -14.74 -18.91 2.51
N ARG A 176 -15.43 -19.33 1.46
CA ARG A 176 -14.90 -20.26 0.43
C ARG A 176 -15.09 -19.65 -0.95
N LEU A 177 -14.00 -19.54 -1.71
CA LEU A 177 -14.07 -19.05 -3.09
C LEU A 177 -14.68 -20.11 -4.02
N PRO A 178 -15.38 -19.69 -5.08
CA PRO A 178 -15.73 -20.59 -6.18
C PRO A 178 -14.48 -21.30 -6.72
N ALA A 179 -14.61 -22.58 -7.09
CA ALA A 179 -13.53 -23.45 -7.56
C ALA A 179 -12.46 -23.83 -6.51
N THR A 180 -12.62 -23.47 -5.23
CA THR A 180 -11.73 -23.91 -4.14
C THR A 180 -12.51 -24.64 -3.06
N GLU A 181 -12.09 -25.84 -2.66
CA GLU A 181 -12.71 -26.58 -1.55
C GLU A 181 -12.27 -26.07 -0.17
N ARG A 182 -11.11 -25.43 -0.11
CA ARG A 182 -10.51 -24.89 1.12
C ARG A 182 -11.21 -23.61 1.56
N ALA A 183 -11.49 -23.51 2.86
CA ALA A 183 -11.94 -22.28 3.50
C ALA A 183 -10.77 -21.33 3.78
N LEU A 184 -10.97 -20.06 3.46
CA LEU A 184 -10.07 -18.96 3.73
C LEU A 184 -10.47 -18.27 5.03
N GLU A 185 -9.48 -17.79 5.79
CA GLU A 185 -9.69 -17.07 7.04
C GLU A 185 -8.92 -15.74 7.04
N ALA A 186 -9.55 -14.69 7.57
CA ALA A 186 -8.93 -13.38 7.70
C ALA A 186 -9.39 -12.66 8.96
N HIS A 187 -8.46 -11.98 9.64
CA HIS A 187 -8.80 -10.93 10.59
C HIS A 187 -9.08 -9.66 9.80
N ALA A 188 -10.18 -8.99 10.12
CA ALA A 188 -10.66 -7.82 9.42
C ALA A 188 -11.17 -6.77 10.40
N ARG A 189 -11.37 -5.55 9.89
CA ARG A 189 -12.03 -4.45 10.60
C ARG A 189 -13.16 -3.89 9.78
N VAL A 190 -14.27 -3.59 10.44
CA VAL A 190 -15.39 -2.86 9.81
C VAL A 190 -14.93 -1.45 9.46
N VAL A 191 -14.97 -1.08 8.17
CA VAL A 191 -14.57 0.26 7.68
C VAL A 191 -15.77 1.14 7.33
N TRP A 192 -16.94 0.55 7.09
CA TRP A 192 -18.22 1.24 7.00
C TRP A 192 -19.34 0.28 7.38
N SER A 193 -20.45 0.82 7.88
CA SER A 193 -21.60 0.06 8.35
C SER A 193 -22.88 0.83 8.02
N ASP A 194 -23.81 0.19 7.34
CA ASP A 194 -25.06 0.78 6.87
C ASP A 194 -26.18 -0.28 6.89
N ARG A 195 -27.30 -0.01 7.56
CA ARG A 195 -28.39 -1.01 7.72
C ARG A 195 -29.06 -1.42 6.40
N ARG A 196 -28.99 -0.61 5.35
CA ARG A 196 -29.57 -0.91 4.03
C ARG A 196 -28.56 -1.61 3.12
N ARG A 197 -27.27 -1.29 3.25
CA ARG A 197 -26.20 -1.77 2.36
C ARG A 197 -25.36 -2.91 2.96
N GLY A 198 -25.38 -3.11 4.28
CA GLY A 198 -24.58 -4.08 5.00
C GLY A 198 -23.34 -3.44 5.64
N MET A 199 -22.17 -4.05 5.49
CA MET A 199 -20.91 -3.53 6.03
C MET A 199 -19.73 -3.84 5.12
N GLY A 200 -18.71 -2.99 5.21
CA GLY A 200 -17.43 -3.19 4.54
C GLY A 200 -16.40 -3.68 5.52
N LEU A 201 -15.71 -4.75 5.17
CA LEU A 201 -14.63 -5.34 5.95
C LEU A 201 -13.32 -5.14 5.22
N ARG A 202 -12.32 -4.57 5.91
CA ARG A 202 -10.94 -4.50 5.43
C ARG A 202 -10.13 -5.56 6.14
N PHE A 203 -9.42 -6.41 5.40
CA PHE A 203 -8.50 -7.38 5.96
C PHE A 203 -7.34 -6.67 6.66
N GLU A 204 -7.05 -7.07 7.89
CA GLU A 204 -5.90 -6.61 8.68
C GLU A 204 -4.81 -7.68 8.68
N GLN A 205 -5.19 -8.96 8.75
CA GLN A 205 -4.27 -10.08 8.71
C GLN A 205 -4.89 -11.24 7.93
N VAL A 206 -4.14 -11.77 6.98
CA VAL A 206 -4.50 -12.93 6.15
C VAL A 206 -3.27 -13.83 6.09
N ARG A 207 -3.44 -15.15 6.16
CA ARG A 207 -2.31 -16.07 5.95
C ARG A 207 -1.81 -15.94 4.52
N SER A 208 -0.50 -16.00 4.28
CA SER A 208 0.09 -15.79 2.95
C SER A 208 -0.52 -16.69 1.87
N ALA A 209 -0.80 -17.97 2.19
CA ALA A 209 -1.45 -18.89 1.27
C ALA A 209 -2.93 -18.52 0.96
N ASP A 210 -3.64 -17.95 1.92
CA ASP A 210 -5.02 -17.49 1.73
C ASP A 210 -5.04 -16.18 0.93
N GLN A 211 -4.08 -15.29 1.18
CA GLN A 211 -3.91 -14.04 0.44
C GLN A 211 -3.60 -14.33 -1.05
N ALA A 212 -2.68 -15.26 -1.33
CA ALA A 212 -2.36 -15.67 -2.70
C ALA A 212 -3.59 -16.20 -3.45
N ALA A 213 -4.44 -17.00 -2.79
CA ALA A 213 -5.68 -17.50 -3.39
C ALA A 213 -6.70 -16.38 -3.65
N ILE A 214 -6.80 -15.39 -2.76
CA ILE A 214 -7.64 -14.21 -2.95
C ILE A 214 -7.14 -13.39 -4.14
N ASP A 215 -5.84 -13.14 -4.21
CA ASP A 215 -5.23 -12.33 -5.26
C ASP A 215 -5.42 -12.96 -6.63
N GLU A 216 -5.12 -14.25 -6.75
CA GLU A 216 -5.31 -15.04 -7.98
C GLU A 216 -6.77 -15.03 -8.43
N PHE A 217 -7.71 -15.19 -7.49
CA PHE A 217 -9.13 -15.15 -7.80
C PHE A 217 -9.57 -13.79 -8.30
N VAL A 218 -9.16 -12.70 -7.64
CA VAL A 218 -9.50 -11.33 -8.02
C VAL A 218 -8.91 -11.01 -9.39
N ASP A 219 -7.64 -11.32 -9.63
CA ASP A 219 -6.98 -11.03 -10.90
C ASP A 219 -7.63 -11.77 -12.08
N ARG A 220 -8.01 -13.04 -11.87
CA ARG A 220 -8.69 -13.86 -12.89
C ARG A 220 -10.05 -13.28 -13.30
N HIS A 221 -10.78 -12.70 -12.35
CA HIS A 221 -12.17 -12.25 -12.58
C HIS A 221 -12.29 -10.72 -12.75
N ALA A 222 -11.21 -9.97 -12.54
CA ALA A 222 -11.16 -8.53 -12.75
C ALA A 222 -11.33 -8.11 -14.22
N VAL A 223 -11.03 -8.99 -15.18
CA VAL A 223 -11.02 -8.72 -16.63
C VAL A 223 -12.40 -8.97 -17.29
N GLY A 224 -13.42 -9.39 -16.53
CA GLY A 224 -14.65 -9.96 -17.08
C GLY A 224 -15.95 -9.15 -16.98
N ASN A 225 -15.96 -7.94 -16.42
CA ASN A 225 -17.20 -7.17 -16.24
C ASN A 225 -17.05 -5.73 -16.78
N GLU A 226 -17.15 -5.55 -18.09
CA GLU A 226 -17.71 -4.32 -18.67
C GLU A 226 -19.15 -4.63 -19.12
N PRO A 227 -20.16 -3.82 -18.74
CA PRO A 227 -21.46 -3.84 -19.41
C PRO A 227 -21.38 -3.26 -20.83
#